data_AF-A0A939BH56-F1
#
_entry.id   AF-A0A939BH56-F1
#
_cell.length_a   1.000
_cell.length_b   1.000
_cell.length_c   1.000
_cell.angle_alpha   90.00
_cell.angle_beta   90.00
_cell.angle_gamma   90.00
#
_symmetry.space_group_name_H-M   'P 1'
#
loop_
_entity.id
_entity.type
_entity.pdbx_description
1 polymer ?
#
loop_
_entity_poly.entity_id
_entity_poly.type
_entity_poly.pdbx_seq_one_letter_code
_entity_poly.pdbx_strand_id
1 'polypeptide(L)'
;MKKIKRADKMNHVHSDIRGPLYVRAMEMQRQGRDVLKLNTGNPAAFAFGLPDSIRNALDGHLEEGVGYCDFKGMPKAREAICEYEKSKGILVIPGSGFDWQQPDHFRIVMLPEAKVLTDAVRRMGNFLDGYRQNM
;
A
#
# COMPACT_ATOMS: atom_id res chain seq x y z
N MET A 1 -14.32 -37.35 -8.12
CA MET A 1 -14.09 -36.06 -7.44
C MET A 1 -15.34 -35.21 -7.50
N LYS A 2 -15.79 -34.66 -6.37
CA LYS A 2 -16.93 -33.73 -6.31
C LYS A 2 -16.47 -32.35 -6.81
N LYS A 3 -17.16 -31.77 -7.79
CA LYS A 3 -16.84 -30.42 -8.32
C LYS A 3 -17.04 -29.38 -7.20
N ILE A 4 -16.00 -28.64 -6.87
CA ILE A 4 -16.09 -27.48 -5.97
C ILE A 4 -16.77 -26.35 -6.76
N LYS A 5 -17.96 -25.92 -6.34
CA LYS A 5 -18.68 -24.80 -6.97
C LYS A 5 -18.18 -23.48 -6.39
N ARG A 6 -17.99 -22.49 -7.27
CA ARG A 6 -17.69 -21.11 -6.87
C ARG A 6 -18.93 -20.48 -6.23
N ALA A 7 -18.74 -19.67 -5.19
CA ALA A 7 -19.84 -18.90 -4.60
C ALA A 7 -20.33 -17.81 -5.55
N ASP A 8 -21.64 -17.55 -5.58
CA ASP A 8 -22.26 -16.64 -6.56
C ASP A 8 -21.74 -15.20 -6.47
N LYS A 9 -21.39 -14.73 -5.26
CA LYS A 9 -20.80 -13.40 -5.05
C LYS A 9 -19.47 -13.17 -5.79
N MET A 10 -18.79 -14.25 -6.19
CA MET A 10 -17.54 -14.18 -6.94
C MET A 10 -17.76 -14.10 -8.46
N ASN A 11 -19.01 -14.16 -8.94
CA ASN A 11 -19.29 -14.17 -10.37
C ASN A 11 -18.91 -12.87 -11.09
N HIS A 12 -18.91 -11.75 -10.36
CA HIS A 12 -18.58 -10.42 -10.88
C HIS A 12 -17.21 -9.91 -10.43
N VAL A 13 -16.42 -10.75 -9.74
CA VAL A 13 -15.09 -10.37 -9.26
C VAL A 13 -14.06 -10.73 -10.32
N HIS A 14 -13.50 -9.71 -10.96
CA HIS A 14 -12.44 -9.85 -11.95
C HIS A 14 -11.26 -8.94 -11.59
N SER A 15 -10.04 -9.37 -11.96
CA SER A 15 -8.81 -8.58 -11.74
C SER A 15 -8.10 -8.39 -13.07
N ASP A 16 -8.04 -7.14 -13.53
CA ASP A 16 -7.35 -6.81 -14.78
C ASP A 16 -5.82 -6.72 -14.59
N ILE A 17 -5.36 -6.55 -13.35
CA ILE A 17 -3.93 -6.51 -13.02
C ILE A 17 -3.27 -7.89 -13.20
N ARG A 18 -3.99 -8.97 -12.87
CA ARG A 18 -3.50 -10.37 -12.95
C ARG A 18 -4.35 -11.26 -13.88
N GLY A 19 -5.05 -10.64 -14.83
CA GLY A 19 -5.95 -11.32 -15.76
C GLY A 19 -5.25 -12.06 -16.90
N PRO A 20 -5.97 -12.41 -17.98
CA PRO A 20 -5.43 -13.16 -19.12
C PRO A 20 -4.20 -12.51 -19.77
N LEU A 21 -4.16 -11.17 -19.82
CA LEU A 21 -3.01 -10.43 -20.35
C LEU A 21 -1.74 -10.64 -19.50
N TYR A 22 -1.88 -10.66 -18.17
CA TYR A 22 -0.76 -10.94 -17.27
C TYR A 22 -0.23 -12.37 -17.47
N VAL A 23 -1.14 -13.35 -17.61
CA VAL A 23 -0.76 -14.74 -17.91
C VAL A 23 0.01 -14.81 -19.22
N ARG A 24 -0.49 -14.15 -20.26
CA ARG A 24 0.18 -14.11 -21.56
C ARG A 24 1.56 -13.43 -21.50
N ALA A 25 1.69 -12.34 -20.75
CA ALA A 25 2.97 -11.68 -20.50
C ALA A 25 3.97 -12.63 -19.83
N MET A 26 3.53 -13.41 -18.82
CA MET A 26 4.37 -14.41 -18.17
C MET A 26 4.81 -15.53 -19.11
N GLU A 27 3.92 -16.01 -20.01
CA GLU A 27 4.29 -16.98 -21.04
C GLU A 27 5.36 -16.43 -21.98
N MET A 28 5.21 -15.19 -22.45
CA MET A 28 6.22 -14.54 -23.31
C MET A 28 7.57 -14.44 -22.60
N GLN A 29 7.60 -14.06 -21.31
CA GLN A 29 8.84 -14.04 -20.52
C GLN A 29 9.47 -15.42 -20.39
N ARG A 30 8.67 -16.48 -20.18
CA ARG A 30 9.18 -17.88 -20.12
C ARG A 30 9.75 -18.34 -21.46
N GLN A 31 9.34 -17.74 -22.56
CA GLN A 31 9.90 -17.97 -23.90
C GLN A 31 11.16 -17.12 -24.15
N GLY A 32 11.68 -16.41 -23.15
CA GLY A 32 12.88 -15.58 -23.25
C GLY A 32 12.63 -14.21 -23.90
N ARG A 33 11.37 -13.78 -24.03
CA ARG A 33 11.05 -12.46 -24.56
C ARG A 33 11.06 -11.42 -23.45
N ASP A 34 11.66 -10.28 -23.72
CA ASP A 34 11.56 -9.13 -22.83
C ASP A 34 10.14 -8.56 -22.85
N VAL A 35 9.57 -8.41 -21.65
CA VAL A 35 8.25 -7.81 -21.44
C VAL A 35 8.37 -6.75 -20.36
N LEU A 36 8.30 -5.49 -20.76
CA LEU A 36 8.28 -4.35 -19.85
C LEU A 36 6.86 -4.19 -19.25
N LYS A 37 6.75 -4.38 -17.93
CA LYS A 37 5.46 -4.31 -17.21
C LYS A 37 5.21 -2.91 -16.69
N LEU A 38 4.51 -2.09 -17.48
CA LEU A 38 4.09 -0.74 -17.10
C LEU A 38 2.70 -0.70 -16.44
N ASN A 39 2.04 -1.85 -16.33
CA ASN A 39 0.68 -1.97 -15.80
C ASN A 39 0.61 -2.18 -14.28
N THR A 40 1.76 -2.30 -13.59
CA THR A 40 1.80 -2.56 -12.15
C THR A 40 2.48 -1.42 -11.41
N GLY A 41 1.82 -0.86 -10.40
CA GLY A 41 2.41 0.09 -9.46
C GLY A 41 3.31 -0.59 -8.41
N ASN A 42 4.24 -1.45 -8.84
CA ASN A 42 5.20 -2.13 -7.97
C ASN A 42 6.58 -1.46 -8.07
N PRO A 43 6.97 -0.59 -7.14
CA PRO A 43 8.25 0.13 -7.20
C PRO A 43 9.47 -0.80 -7.23
N ALA A 44 9.41 -1.96 -6.58
CA ALA A 44 10.54 -2.90 -6.54
C ALA A 44 10.90 -3.44 -7.95
N ALA A 45 9.93 -3.53 -8.86
CA ALA A 45 10.18 -3.91 -10.26
C ALA A 45 11.01 -2.86 -11.02
N PHE A 46 11.14 -1.65 -10.48
CA PHE A 46 11.91 -0.53 -11.02
C PHE A 46 13.08 -0.14 -10.12
N ALA A 47 13.61 -1.11 -9.34
CA ALA A 47 14.78 -0.94 -8.47
C ALA A 47 14.63 0.09 -7.33
N PHE A 48 13.40 0.51 -7.01
CA PHE A 48 13.16 1.26 -5.77
C PHE A 48 13.26 0.29 -4.58
N GLY A 49 14.28 0.49 -3.73
CA GLY A 49 14.51 -0.29 -2.52
C GLY A 49 13.83 0.29 -1.29
N LEU A 50 13.85 -0.47 -0.19
CA LEU A 50 13.45 0.01 1.13
C LEU A 50 14.46 1.07 1.62
N PRO A 51 14.03 2.30 1.97
CA PRO A 51 14.91 3.30 2.57
C PRO A 51 15.56 2.81 3.86
N ASP A 52 16.81 3.20 4.11
CA ASP A 52 17.58 2.75 5.28
C ASP A 52 16.94 3.18 6.61
N SER A 53 16.31 4.35 6.66
CA SER A 53 15.58 4.79 7.85
C SER A 53 14.44 3.83 8.22
N ILE A 54 13.73 3.29 7.23
CA ILE A 54 12.67 2.31 7.44
C ILE A 54 13.26 0.96 7.79
N ARG A 55 14.34 0.53 7.12
CA ARG A 55 15.04 -0.72 7.43
C ARG A 55 15.50 -0.76 8.88
N ASN A 56 16.22 0.28 9.31
CA ASN A 56 16.78 0.37 10.67
C ASN A 56 15.68 0.38 11.73
N ALA A 57 14.56 1.08 11.47
CA ALA A 57 13.40 1.07 12.35
C ALA A 57 12.75 -0.32 12.44
N LEU A 58 12.66 -1.06 11.33
CA LEU A 58 12.13 -2.43 11.36
C LEU A 58 13.04 -3.36 12.16
N ASP A 59 14.34 -3.35 11.85
CA ASP A 59 15.33 -4.23 12.50
C ASP A 59 15.37 -4.04 14.02
N GLY A 60 15.18 -2.81 14.51
CA GLY A 60 15.12 -2.50 15.94
C GLY A 60 13.84 -2.94 16.66
N HIS A 61 12.77 -3.28 15.93
CA HIS A 61 11.45 -3.54 16.49
C HIS A 61 10.83 -4.89 16.02
N LEU A 62 11.62 -5.78 15.40
CA LEU A 62 11.11 -7.06 14.87
C LEU A 62 10.35 -7.91 15.91
N GLU A 63 10.86 -7.97 17.14
CA GLU A 63 10.23 -8.76 18.21
C GLU A 63 8.86 -8.22 18.65
N GLU A 64 8.64 -6.91 18.54
CA GLU A 64 7.36 -6.27 18.90
C GLU A 64 6.23 -6.68 17.95
N GLY A 65 6.57 -7.14 16.73
CA GLY A 65 5.61 -7.57 15.70
C GLY A 65 5.20 -9.04 15.75
N VAL A 66 5.76 -9.84 16.67
CA VAL A 66 5.49 -11.29 16.72
C VAL A 66 4.08 -11.60 17.22
N GLY A 67 3.62 -10.84 18.21
CA GLY A 67 2.29 -11.01 18.79
C GLY A 67 1.19 -10.34 17.97
N TYR A 68 -0.06 -10.76 18.18
CA TYR A 68 -1.21 -9.99 17.70
C TYR A 68 -1.23 -8.61 18.35
N CYS A 69 -1.50 -7.58 17.55
CA CYS A 69 -1.82 -6.25 18.05
C CYS A 69 -3.34 -6.04 18.16
N ASP A 70 -3.75 -4.86 18.60
CA ASP A 70 -5.16 -4.45 18.59
C ASP A 70 -5.79 -4.64 17.20
N PHE A 71 -7.09 -4.98 17.15
CA PHE A 71 -7.78 -5.26 15.90
C PHE A 71 -7.83 -4.05 14.94
N LYS A 72 -7.62 -2.82 15.44
CA LYS A 72 -7.51 -1.59 14.64
C LYS A 72 -6.06 -1.31 14.21
N GLY A 73 -5.10 -2.15 14.57
CA GLY A 73 -3.67 -1.96 14.35
C GLY A 73 -2.94 -1.36 15.55
N MET A 74 -1.60 -1.40 15.49
CA MET A 74 -0.69 -0.94 16.54
C MET A 74 -1.01 0.50 16.97
N PRO A 75 -1.33 0.76 18.26
CA PRO A 75 -1.66 2.10 18.74
C PRO A 75 -0.59 3.14 18.43
N LYS A 76 0.70 2.81 18.62
CA LYS A 76 1.83 3.70 18.34
C LYS A 76 1.88 4.13 16.86
N ALA A 77 1.65 3.20 15.94
CA ALA A 77 1.62 3.51 14.51
C ALA A 77 0.46 4.45 14.15
N ARG A 78 -0.72 4.24 14.76
CA ARG A 78 -1.89 5.11 14.54
C ARG A 78 -1.66 6.53 15.06
N GLU A 79 -0.98 6.67 16.18
CA GLU A 79 -0.59 7.98 16.75
C GLU A 79 0.41 8.70 15.84
N ALA A 80 1.47 8.02 15.42
CA ALA A 80 2.47 8.59 14.50
C ALA A 80 1.84 9.06 13.17
N ILE A 81 0.89 8.31 12.62
CA ILE A 81 0.11 8.73 11.43
C ILE A 81 -0.67 10.03 11.75
N CYS A 82 -1.40 10.07 12.86
CA CYS A 82 -2.20 11.24 13.24
C CYS A 82 -1.33 12.49 13.43
N GLU A 83 -0.18 12.36 14.08
CA GLU A 83 0.75 13.46 14.30
C GLU A 83 1.42 13.92 13.00
N TYR A 84 1.79 12.98 12.13
CA TYR A 84 2.30 13.31 10.80
C TYR A 84 1.28 14.13 9.99
N GLU A 85 0.04 13.67 9.88
CA GLU A 85 -1.01 14.36 9.12
C GLU A 85 -1.32 15.74 9.72
N LYS A 86 -1.43 15.85 11.06
CA LYS A 86 -1.57 17.13 11.75
C LYS A 86 -0.42 18.09 11.46
N SER A 87 0.82 17.60 11.42
CA SER A 87 2.00 18.41 11.09
C SER A 87 1.96 18.98 9.66
N LYS A 88 1.20 18.35 8.75
CA LYS A 88 0.96 18.83 7.39
C LYS A 88 -0.25 19.74 7.27
N GLY A 89 -0.92 20.07 8.38
CA GLY A 89 -2.17 20.84 8.39
C GLY A 89 -3.37 20.05 7.87
N ILE A 90 -3.29 18.71 7.83
CA ILE A 90 -4.37 17.84 7.36
C ILE A 90 -5.25 17.46 8.55
N LEU A 91 -6.55 17.69 8.41
CA LEU A 91 -7.54 17.27 9.40
C LEU A 91 -7.82 15.77 9.23
N VAL A 92 -7.46 14.98 10.24
CA VAL A 92 -7.80 13.55 10.30
C VAL A 92 -9.19 13.41 10.91
N ILE A 93 -10.16 12.95 10.11
CA ILE A 93 -11.50 12.59 10.58
C ILE A 93 -11.68 11.06 10.51
N PRO A 94 -12.52 10.46 11.38
CA PRO A 94 -12.91 9.06 11.25
C PRO A 94 -13.41 8.75 9.83
N GLY A 95 -13.33 7.51 9.37
CA GLY A 95 -13.82 7.12 8.04
C GLY A 95 -15.31 7.41 7.79
N SER A 96 -16.08 7.64 8.85
CA SER A 96 -17.47 8.11 8.83
C SER A 96 -17.62 9.63 8.74
N GLY A 97 -16.55 10.40 8.83
CA GLY A 97 -16.55 11.88 8.86
C GLY A 97 -16.89 12.53 7.52
N PHE A 98 -16.95 11.77 6.44
CA PHE A 98 -17.47 12.22 5.15
C PHE A 98 -18.97 11.89 4.94
N ASP A 99 -19.60 11.19 5.90
CA ASP A 99 -21.03 10.80 5.96
C ASP A 99 -21.71 10.57 4.60
N TRP A 100 -21.03 9.88 3.68
CA TRP A 100 -21.51 9.64 2.33
C TRP A 100 -22.14 8.25 2.25
N GLN A 101 -23.47 8.20 2.32
CA GLN A 101 -24.26 6.97 2.50
C GLN A 101 -24.50 6.17 1.20
N GLN A 102 -24.18 6.73 0.03
CA GLN A 102 -24.56 6.15 -1.27
C GLN A 102 -23.35 5.62 -2.07
N PRO A 103 -23.42 4.40 -2.64
CA PRO A 103 -22.37 3.81 -3.46
C PRO A 103 -22.52 4.20 -4.94
N ASP A 104 -22.52 5.50 -5.24
CA ASP A 104 -22.70 6.05 -6.60
C ASP A 104 -21.41 6.57 -7.25
N HIS A 105 -20.26 6.35 -6.62
CA HIS A 105 -18.95 6.81 -7.10
C HIS A 105 -17.97 5.66 -7.32
N PHE A 106 -17.11 5.82 -8.33
CA PHE A 106 -15.94 4.98 -8.55
C PHE A 106 -14.69 5.77 -8.18
N ARG A 107 -13.82 5.18 -7.36
CA ARG A 107 -12.53 5.79 -6.99
C ARG A 107 -11.46 5.34 -7.97
N ILE A 108 -11.00 6.24 -8.82
CA ILE A 108 -9.79 6.02 -9.62
C ILE A 108 -8.62 6.58 -8.83
N VAL A 109 -7.68 5.70 -8.46
CA VAL A 109 -6.39 6.11 -7.89
C VAL A 109 -5.36 5.98 -9.00
N MET A 110 -4.88 7.12 -9.50
CA MET A 110 -3.72 7.16 -10.36
C MET A 110 -2.48 7.31 -9.50
N LEU A 111 -1.40 6.63 -9.88
CA LEU A 111 -0.11 6.84 -9.26
C LEU A 111 0.37 8.26 -9.63
N PRO A 112 0.69 9.14 -8.66
CA PRO A 112 1.27 10.44 -8.93
C PRO A 112 2.60 10.33 -9.70
N GLU A 113 3.03 11.43 -10.33
CA GLU A 113 4.34 11.50 -10.98
C GLU A 113 5.48 11.09 -10.03
N ALA A 114 6.52 10.45 -10.58
CA ALA A 114 7.65 9.95 -9.80
C ALA A 114 8.31 11.03 -8.92
N LYS A 115 8.36 12.28 -9.41
CA LYS A 115 8.86 13.44 -8.63
C LYS A 115 7.99 13.71 -7.40
N VAL A 116 6.66 13.69 -7.55
CA VAL A 116 5.70 13.89 -6.46
C VAL A 116 5.84 12.78 -5.42
N LEU A 117 5.95 11.53 -5.86
CA LEU A 117 6.18 10.39 -4.98
C LEU A 117 7.50 10.53 -4.21
N THR A 118 8.59 10.88 -4.91
CA THR A 118 9.92 11.07 -4.31
C THR A 118 9.90 12.16 -3.25
N ASP A 119 9.27 13.29 -3.56
CA ASP A 119 9.14 14.40 -2.61
C ASP A 119 8.26 14.03 -1.41
N ALA A 120 7.18 13.27 -1.62
CA ALA A 120 6.33 12.77 -0.54
C ALA A 120 7.09 11.82 0.39
N VAL A 121 7.81 10.84 -0.16
CA VAL A 121 8.65 9.91 0.62
C VAL A 121 9.75 10.67 1.37
N ARG A 122 10.41 11.65 0.73
CA ARG A 122 11.43 12.48 1.39
C ARG A 122 10.86 13.28 2.56
N ARG A 123 9.69 13.91 2.39
CA ARG A 123 9.02 14.68 3.46
C ARG A 123 8.61 13.81 4.64
N MET A 124 8.26 12.55 4.38
CA MET A 124 7.95 11.56 5.41
C MET A 124 9.23 11.12 6.13
N GLY A 125 10.30 10.82 5.39
CA GLY A 125 11.61 10.51 5.96
C GLY A 125 12.13 11.62 6.88
N ASN A 126 12.13 12.88 6.42
CA ASN A 126 12.56 14.02 7.22
C ASN A 126 11.76 14.20 8.51
N PHE A 127 10.47 13.85 8.52
CA PHE A 127 9.66 13.88 9.73
C PHE A 127 10.12 12.79 10.70
N LEU A 128 10.29 11.57 10.19
CA LEU A 128 10.68 10.41 10.99
C LEU A 128 12.09 10.55 11.59
N ASP A 129 13.03 11.18 10.89
CA ASP A 129 14.41 11.37 11.37
C ASP A 129 14.50 12.16 12.69
N GLY A 130 13.55 13.08 12.94
CA GLY A 130 13.48 13.87 14.16
C GLY A 130 12.35 13.46 15.11
N TYR A 131 11.53 12.49 14.72
CA TYR A 131 10.34 12.12 15.46
C TYR A 131 10.70 11.30 16.70
N ARG A 132 10.31 11.79 17.88
CA ARG A 132 10.31 11.02 19.12
C ARG A 132 8.91 11.00 19.69
N GLN A 133 8.35 9.79 19.78
CA GLN A 133 7.09 9.57 20.48
C GLN A 133 7.37 9.60 21.98
N ASN A 134 6.77 10.54 22.71
CA ASN A 134 6.84 10.55 24.16
C ASN A 134 6.03 9.35 24.69
N MET A 135 6.63 8.57 25.58
CA MET A 135 5.96 7.47 26.30
C MET A 135 4.90 7.99 27.26
#